data_AF-A0A850Q974-F1
#
_entry.id   AF-A0A850Q974-F1
#
_cell.length_a   1.000
_cell.length_b   1.000
_cell.length_c   1.000
_cell.angle_alpha   90.00
_cell.angle_beta   90.00
_cell.angle_gamma   90.00
#
_symmetry.space_group_name_H-M   'P 1'
#
loop_
_entity.id
_entity.type
_entity.pdbx_description
1 polymer ?
#
loop_
_entity_poly.entity_id
_entity_poly.type
_entity_poly.pdbx_seq_one_letter_code
_entity_poly.pdbx_strand_id
1 'polypeptide(L)'
;MMNNTHDYLYHDLLKRSISAFHAVLKGSEPDVERCDAPMMDRYVIVLQGETMSLRGWVEGHPRLGTSLIQTSLLIHISKDRKWARTLSRWYRLGEPERLGTSQLSLGIDLPSFCVPIGLDGISIPLHLARRVMELQPTRLTGMAAERGFNDVSKTLSDIANRWPPQT
;
A
#
# COMPACT_ATOMS: atom_id res chain seq x y z
N MET A 1 -7.54 -10.03 -30.04
CA MET A 1 -8.45 -8.87 -29.93
C MET A 1 -8.26 -8.27 -28.54
N MET A 2 -7.77 -7.03 -28.45
CA MET A 2 -7.47 -6.34 -27.20
C MET A 2 -8.77 -5.99 -26.47
N ASN A 3 -8.87 -6.33 -25.20
CA ASN A 3 -10.04 -6.00 -24.38
C ASN A 3 -9.86 -4.58 -23.81
N ASN A 4 -10.16 -3.59 -24.65
CA ASN A 4 -9.83 -2.16 -24.51
C ASN A 4 -10.13 -1.56 -23.10
N THR A 5 -11.17 -2.06 -22.43
CA THR A 5 -11.55 -1.63 -21.07
C THR A 5 -10.56 -2.07 -20.00
N HIS A 6 -10.00 -3.28 -20.10
CA HIS A 6 -9.04 -3.78 -19.11
C HIS A 6 -7.72 -3.03 -19.23
N ASP A 7 -7.24 -2.80 -20.45
CA ASP A 7 -5.99 -2.07 -20.70
C ASP A 7 -6.08 -0.62 -20.20
N TYR A 8 -7.25 0.02 -20.36
CA TYR A 8 -7.50 1.35 -19.78
C TYR A 8 -7.39 1.37 -18.25
N LEU A 9 -8.00 0.39 -17.57
CA LEU A 9 -7.94 0.28 -16.10
C LEU A 9 -6.52 0.02 -15.61
N TYR A 10 -5.76 -0.85 -16.28
CA TYR A 10 -4.34 -1.09 -15.96
C TYR A 10 -3.50 0.17 -16.16
N HIS A 11 -3.71 0.88 -17.26
CA HIS A 11 -2.98 2.11 -17.54
C HIS A 11 -3.27 3.20 -16.49
N ASP A 12 -4.53 3.37 -16.07
CA ASP A 12 -4.89 4.29 -14.97
C ASP A 12 -4.23 3.89 -13.65
N LEU A 13 -4.29 2.60 -13.28
CA LEU A 13 -3.63 2.07 -12.10
C LEU A 13 -2.13 2.39 -12.09
N LEU A 14 -1.44 2.18 -13.22
CA LEU A 14 -0.01 2.45 -13.35
C LEU A 14 0.29 3.96 -13.23
N LYS A 15 -0.50 4.83 -13.88
CA LYS A 15 -0.35 6.29 -13.75
C LYS A 15 -0.57 6.80 -12.33
N ARG A 16 -1.57 6.26 -11.64
CA ARG A 16 -1.81 6.58 -10.22
C ARG A 16 -0.70 6.06 -9.32
N SER A 17 -0.13 4.91 -9.65
CA SER A 17 1.05 4.36 -8.95
C SER A 17 2.26 5.28 -9.11
N ILE A 18 2.57 5.73 -10.33
CA ILE A 18 3.64 6.71 -10.60
C ILE A 18 3.44 7.97 -9.74
N SER A 19 2.22 8.52 -9.75
CA SER A 19 1.90 9.71 -8.96
C SER A 19 2.12 9.49 -7.46
N ALA A 20 1.71 8.33 -6.94
CA ALA A 20 1.92 7.99 -5.53
C ALA A 20 3.40 7.75 -5.18
N PHE A 21 4.19 7.13 -6.06
CA PHE A 21 5.64 6.99 -5.85
C PHE A 21 6.34 8.35 -5.84
N HIS A 22 6.00 9.24 -6.78
CA HIS A 22 6.55 10.60 -6.80
C HIS A 22 6.21 11.37 -5.51
N ALA A 23 4.98 11.24 -5.01
CA ALA A 23 4.60 11.84 -3.73
C ALA A 23 5.48 11.35 -2.57
N VAL A 24 5.86 10.08 -2.56
CA VAL A 24 6.78 9.53 -1.54
C VAL A 24 8.21 10.04 -1.75
N LEU A 25 8.73 9.99 -2.98
CA LEU A 25 10.09 10.43 -3.32
C LEU A 25 10.32 11.94 -3.06
N LYS A 26 9.26 12.76 -3.11
CA LYS A 26 9.32 14.20 -2.82
C LYS A 26 9.68 14.50 -1.35
N GLY A 27 9.46 13.57 -0.41
CA GLY A 27 9.92 13.76 0.97
C GLY A 27 9.12 14.76 1.82
N SER A 28 9.74 15.25 2.89
CA SER A 28 9.14 15.62 4.19
C SER A 28 8.54 17.02 4.35
N GLU A 29 8.36 17.79 3.28
CA GLU A 29 7.55 19.01 3.42
C GLU A 29 6.11 18.61 3.78
N PRO A 30 5.42 19.38 4.65
CA PRO A 30 4.01 19.21 4.90
C PRO A 30 3.26 19.55 3.61
N ASP A 31 3.17 18.58 2.72
CA ASP A 31 2.26 18.62 1.59
C ASP A 31 0.84 18.74 2.16
N VAL A 32 -0.01 19.54 1.51
CA VAL A 32 -1.40 19.79 1.93
C VAL A 32 -2.13 18.45 2.13
N GLU A 33 -1.86 17.45 1.28
CA GLU A 33 -2.43 16.11 1.44
C GLU A 33 -2.03 15.39 2.74
N ARG A 34 -0.84 15.67 3.30
CA ARG A 34 -0.40 15.10 4.59
C ARG A 34 -1.03 15.83 5.76
N CYS A 35 -1.19 17.16 5.69
CA CYS A 35 -1.84 17.95 6.73
C CYS A 35 -3.28 17.49 6.98
N ASP A 36 -4.02 17.21 5.90
CA ASP A 36 -5.43 16.78 5.97
C ASP A 36 -5.60 15.26 5.94
N ALA A 37 -4.52 14.50 6.18
CA ALA A 37 -4.56 13.05 6.11
C ALA A 37 -5.43 12.44 7.22
N PRO A 38 -6.35 11.52 6.88
CA PRO A 38 -7.12 10.75 7.87
C PRO A 38 -6.19 9.95 8.78
N MET A 39 -6.58 9.77 10.03
CA MET A 39 -5.89 8.87 10.96
C MET A 39 -6.37 7.45 10.72
N MET A 40 -5.44 6.50 10.60
CA MET A 40 -5.69 5.07 10.48
C MET A 40 -5.08 4.38 11.70
N ASP A 41 -5.94 3.89 12.58
CA ASP A 41 -5.58 3.23 13.82
C ASP A 41 -6.01 1.76 13.82
N ARG A 42 -5.42 0.95 14.71
CA ARG A 42 -5.65 -0.51 14.81
C ARG A 42 -5.59 -1.17 13.44
N TYR A 43 -4.49 -0.91 12.73
CA TYR A 43 -4.36 -1.34 11.34
C TYR A 43 -3.54 -2.63 11.20
N VAL A 44 -3.85 -3.39 10.16
CA VAL A 44 -3.06 -4.51 9.66
C VAL A 44 -2.71 -4.30 8.20
N ILE A 45 -1.58 -4.84 7.76
CA ILE A 45 -1.20 -4.88 6.34
C ILE A 45 -1.75 -6.17 5.76
N VAL A 46 -2.60 -6.07 4.76
CA VAL A 46 -3.23 -7.21 4.10
C VAL A 46 -2.56 -7.43 2.74
N LEU A 47 -2.09 -8.64 2.49
CA LEU A 47 -1.64 -9.11 1.19
C LEU A 47 -2.77 -9.95 0.56
N GLN A 48 -3.26 -9.52 -0.61
CA GLN A 48 -4.27 -10.21 -1.43
C GLN A 48 -3.68 -10.42 -2.83
N GLY A 49 -3.35 -11.67 -3.15
CA GLY A 49 -2.53 -11.99 -4.32
C GLY A 49 -1.22 -11.21 -4.30
N GLU A 50 -1.00 -10.36 -5.30
CA GLU A 50 0.18 -9.50 -5.36
C GLU A 50 -0.08 -8.05 -4.90
N THR A 51 -1.25 -7.75 -4.36
CA THR A 51 -1.64 -6.41 -3.94
C THR A 51 -1.59 -6.29 -2.43
N MET A 52 -1.04 -5.18 -1.94
CA MET A 52 -1.06 -4.87 -0.50
C MET A 52 -2.07 -3.76 -0.24
N SER A 53 -2.75 -3.83 0.90
CA SER A 53 -3.59 -2.75 1.40
C SER A 53 -3.43 -2.63 2.92
N LEU A 54 -3.86 -1.50 3.47
CA LEU A 54 -4.14 -1.38 4.90
C LEU A 54 -5.61 -1.64 5.17
N ARG A 55 -5.89 -2.41 6.21
CA ARG A 55 -7.21 -2.55 6.81
C ARG A 55 -7.16 -2.07 8.26
N GLY A 56 -8.06 -1.20 8.66
CA GLY A 56 -8.06 -0.61 10.01
C GLY A 56 -9.19 0.41 10.21
N TRP A 57 -9.23 1.00 11.39
CA TRP A 57 -10.19 2.04 11.74
C TRP A 57 -9.67 3.40 11.29
N VAL A 58 -10.47 4.09 10.46
CA VAL A 58 -10.15 5.44 10.01
C VAL A 58 -11.00 6.48 10.69
N GLU A 59 -10.39 7.60 11.03
CA GLU A 59 -11.04 8.82 11.51
C GLU A 59 -10.71 10.00 10.58
N GLY A 60 -11.69 10.87 10.33
CA GLY A 60 -11.53 12.04 9.46
C GLY A 60 -11.47 11.72 7.98
N HIS A 61 -12.01 10.57 7.52
CA HIS A 61 -12.07 10.28 6.09
C HIS A 61 -13.07 11.21 5.38
N PRO A 62 -12.68 11.98 4.36
CA PRO A 62 -13.52 13.04 3.78
C PRO A 62 -14.79 12.51 3.09
N ARG A 63 -14.81 11.23 2.72
CA ARG A 63 -15.98 10.58 2.10
C ARG A 63 -16.69 9.55 2.97
N LEU A 64 -15.98 8.99 3.96
CA LEU A 64 -16.45 7.81 4.72
C LEU A 64 -16.59 8.10 6.21
N GLY A 65 -16.22 9.30 6.66
CA GLY A 65 -16.20 9.67 8.07
C GLY A 65 -15.32 8.73 8.90
N THR A 66 -15.84 8.33 10.06
CA THR A 66 -15.19 7.34 10.93
C THR A 66 -15.72 5.94 10.61
N SER A 67 -14.85 5.05 10.14
CA SER A 67 -15.25 3.70 9.71
C SER A 67 -14.07 2.72 9.68
N LEU A 68 -14.39 1.42 9.81
CA LEU A 68 -13.45 0.35 9.47
C LEU A 68 -13.38 0.23 7.94
N ILE A 69 -12.20 0.40 7.36
CA ILE A 69 -12.01 0.34 5.90
C ILE A 69 -10.88 -0.60 5.50
N GLN A 70 -10.91 -1.03 4.25
CA GLN A 70 -9.73 -1.50 3.53
C GLN A 70 -9.37 -0.47 2.45
N THR A 71 -8.10 -0.08 2.43
CA THR A 71 -7.61 0.96 1.53
C THR A 71 -7.35 0.44 0.11
N SER A 72 -7.18 1.36 -0.84
CA SER A 72 -6.55 1.05 -2.13
C SER A 72 -5.10 0.59 -1.95
N LEU A 73 -4.48 0.07 -3.02
CA LEU A 73 -3.09 -0.41 -3.02
C LEU A 73 -2.15 0.48 -2.20
N LEU A 74 -1.52 -0.14 -1.22
CA LEU A 74 -0.49 0.42 -0.36
C LEU A 74 0.81 0.55 -1.16
N ILE A 75 1.42 1.73 -1.10
CA ILE A 75 2.61 2.08 -1.87
C ILE A 75 3.82 2.18 -0.94
N HIS A 76 3.65 2.78 0.24
CA HIS A 76 4.75 3.00 1.17
C HIS A 76 4.26 3.17 2.60
N ILE A 77 5.06 2.71 3.56
CA ILE A 77 4.97 3.08 4.98
C ILE A 77 6.32 3.67 5.39
N SER A 78 6.28 4.86 5.99
CA SER A 78 7.47 5.57 6.45
C SER A 78 8.27 4.75 7.47
N LYS A 79 9.58 5.02 7.60
CA LYS A 79 10.43 4.27 8.54
C LYS A 79 9.96 4.36 9.98
N ASP A 80 9.56 5.56 10.40
CA ASP A 80 9.00 5.89 11.72
C ASP A 80 7.56 5.38 11.94
N ARG A 81 6.95 4.77 10.90
CA ARG A 81 5.60 4.21 10.92
C ARG A 81 4.50 5.23 11.23
N LYS A 82 4.75 6.53 11.01
CA LYS A 82 3.74 7.57 11.22
C LYS A 82 2.88 7.83 9.99
N TRP A 83 3.33 7.39 8.81
CA TRP A 83 2.68 7.71 7.54
C TRP A 83 2.58 6.49 6.63
N ALA A 84 1.44 6.38 5.96
CA ALA A 84 1.27 5.49 4.83
C ALA A 84 0.85 6.28 3.58
N ARG A 85 1.48 5.97 2.44
CA ARG A 85 0.98 6.36 1.12
C ARG A 85 0.23 5.18 0.51
N THR A 86 -1.00 5.42 0.10
CA THR A 86 -1.78 4.52 -0.78
C THR A 86 -1.85 5.11 -2.20
N LEU A 87 -2.45 4.41 -3.16
CA LEU A 87 -2.74 5.01 -4.48
C LEU A 87 -3.49 6.33 -4.37
N SER A 88 -4.45 6.39 -3.43
CA SER A 88 -5.44 7.47 -3.41
C SER A 88 -5.10 8.61 -2.47
N ARG A 89 -4.37 8.35 -1.37
CA ARG A 89 -4.08 9.37 -0.35
C ARG A 89 -2.99 8.97 0.64
N TRP A 90 -2.56 9.96 1.42
CA TRP A 90 -1.83 9.78 2.66
C TRP A 90 -2.77 9.42 3.81
N TYR A 91 -2.25 8.63 4.75
CA TYR A 91 -2.83 8.36 6.06
C TYR A 91 -1.79 8.63 7.14
N ARG A 92 -2.22 9.25 8.24
CA ARG A 92 -1.50 9.19 9.51
C ARG A 92 -1.74 7.81 10.12
N LEU A 93 -0.71 7.20 10.68
CA LEU A 93 -0.79 5.88 11.29
C LEU A 93 -0.79 6.01 12.82
N GLY A 94 -1.77 5.37 13.44
CA GLY A 94 -1.83 5.13 14.87
C GLY A 94 -1.12 3.82 15.24
N GLU A 95 -1.67 3.09 16.19
CA GLU A 95 -1.10 1.82 16.63
C GLU A 95 -1.49 0.68 15.67
N PRO A 96 -0.55 -0.21 15.31
CA PRO A 96 -0.88 -1.41 14.56
C PRO A 96 -1.70 -2.36 15.43
N GLU A 97 -2.65 -3.06 14.83
CA GLU A 97 -3.40 -4.11 15.52
C GLU A 97 -2.52 -5.35 15.71
N ARG A 98 -2.48 -5.86 16.95
CA ARG A 98 -1.83 -7.13 17.28
C ARG A 98 -2.87 -8.24 17.20
N LEU A 99 -2.86 -9.00 16.11
CA LEU A 99 -3.78 -10.11 15.94
C LEU A 99 -3.37 -11.27 16.85
N GLY A 100 -4.14 -11.56 17.90
CA GLY A 100 -3.87 -12.73 18.74
C GLY A 100 -4.05 -14.04 17.96
N THR A 101 -3.09 -14.96 18.03
CA THR A 101 -3.26 -16.35 17.57
C THR A 101 -4.07 -17.20 18.56
N SER A 102 -4.45 -16.64 19.71
CA SER A 102 -5.17 -17.33 20.78
C SER A 102 -6.50 -17.95 20.34
N GLN A 103 -7.15 -17.40 19.30
CA GLN A 103 -8.34 -17.99 18.70
C GLN A 103 -8.04 -19.09 17.67
N LEU A 104 -6.81 -19.15 17.13
CA LEU A 104 -6.40 -20.11 16.10
C LEU A 104 -5.64 -21.30 16.67
N SER A 105 -5.03 -21.18 17.85
CA SER A 105 -4.43 -22.29 18.60
C SER A 105 -4.32 -21.95 20.08
N LEU A 106 -5.12 -22.61 20.91
CA LEU A 106 -5.00 -22.53 22.37
C LEU A 106 -3.63 -23.09 22.78
N GLY A 107 -2.78 -22.25 23.39
CA GLY A 107 -1.50 -22.66 23.98
C GLY A 107 -0.25 -22.34 23.16
N ILE A 108 -0.37 -21.69 22.00
CA ILE A 108 0.77 -21.22 21.22
C ILE A 108 0.72 -19.68 21.12
N ASP A 109 1.52 -19.02 21.96
CA ASP A 109 1.76 -17.57 21.90
C ASP A 109 2.84 -17.28 20.84
N LEU A 110 2.53 -17.63 19.58
CA LEU A 110 3.33 -17.15 18.46
C LEU A 110 2.87 -15.73 18.13
N PRO A 111 3.79 -14.77 17.94
CA PRO A 111 3.40 -13.45 17.47
C PRO A 111 2.69 -13.57 16.11
N SER A 112 1.37 -13.41 16.12
CA SER A 112 0.54 -12.56 15.27
C SER A 112 0.91 -12.36 13.79
N PHE A 113 1.46 -13.34 13.09
CA PHE A 113 1.81 -13.21 11.67
C PHE A 113 0.97 -14.14 10.80
N CYS A 114 0.57 -13.67 9.60
CA CYS A 114 -0.12 -14.48 8.60
C CYS A 114 -1.51 -14.97 9.01
N VAL A 115 -2.26 -14.16 9.76
CA VAL A 115 -3.68 -14.43 10.07
C VAL A 115 -4.54 -14.13 8.84
N PRO A 116 -5.48 -15.01 8.44
CA PRO A 116 -6.42 -14.75 7.36
C PRO A 116 -7.27 -13.50 7.62
N ILE A 117 -7.46 -12.70 6.57
CA ILE A 117 -8.25 -11.47 6.57
C ILE A 117 -9.22 -11.53 5.39
N GLY A 118 -10.52 -11.68 5.66
CA GLY A 118 -11.51 -11.84 4.60
C GLY A 118 -11.39 -13.19 3.89
N LEU A 119 -11.73 -13.23 2.60
CA LEU A 119 -11.77 -14.47 1.81
C LEU A 119 -10.40 -14.91 1.28
N ASP A 120 -9.55 -13.95 0.89
CA ASP A 120 -8.33 -14.18 0.13
C ASP A 120 -7.11 -13.38 0.64
N GLY A 121 -7.29 -12.59 1.71
CA GLY A 121 -6.24 -11.79 2.31
C GLY A 121 -5.52 -12.50 3.44
N ILE A 122 -4.24 -12.22 3.60
CA ILE A 122 -3.48 -12.57 4.80
C ILE A 122 -2.84 -11.32 5.38
N SER A 123 -2.88 -11.20 6.71
CA SER A 123 -2.11 -10.17 7.40
C SER A 123 -0.62 -10.49 7.31
N ILE A 124 0.21 -9.50 6.99
CA ILE A 124 1.66 -9.70 6.92
C ILE A 124 2.41 -8.73 7.85
N PRO A 125 3.54 -9.15 8.43
CA PRO A 125 4.39 -8.25 9.19
C PRO A 125 4.94 -7.12 8.33
N LEU A 126 5.14 -5.95 8.96
CA LEU A 126 5.69 -4.76 8.28
C LEU A 126 7.04 -5.02 7.61
N HIS A 127 7.93 -5.83 8.20
CA HIS A 127 9.24 -6.10 7.59
C HIS A 127 9.10 -6.88 6.27
N LEU A 128 8.14 -7.80 6.18
CA LEU A 128 7.84 -8.51 4.94
C LEU A 128 7.15 -7.59 3.94
N ALA A 129 6.18 -6.80 4.42
CA ALA A 129 5.50 -5.80 3.59
C ALA A 129 6.49 -4.82 2.95
N ARG A 130 7.51 -4.38 3.69
CA ARG A 130 8.58 -3.51 3.16
C ARG A 130 9.35 -4.16 2.01
N ARG A 131 9.67 -5.46 2.09
CA ARG A 131 10.30 -6.18 0.97
C ARG A 131 9.41 -6.21 -0.27
N VAL A 132 8.11 -6.40 -0.10
CA VAL A 132 7.16 -6.34 -1.22
C VAL A 132 7.08 -4.91 -1.79
N MET A 133 7.04 -3.88 -0.95
CA MET A 133 7.04 -2.47 -1.37
C MET A 133 8.33 -2.09 -2.11
N GLU A 134 9.49 -2.59 -1.67
CA GLU A 134 10.79 -2.36 -2.32
C GLU A 134 10.80 -2.85 -3.77
N LEU A 135 10.19 -4.00 -4.03
CA LEU A 135 10.14 -4.60 -5.37
C LEU A 135 9.02 -4.04 -6.26
N GLN A 136 8.12 -3.24 -5.70
CA GLN A 136 6.88 -2.85 -6.38
C GLN A 136 7.09 -2.02 -7.65
N PRO A 137 7.97 -0.99 -7.70
CA PRO A 137 8.21 -0.25 -8.95
C PRO A 137 8.74 -1.13 -10.08
N THR A 138 9.66 -2.05 -9.76
CA THR A 138 10.20 -3.03 -10.73
C THR A 138 9.11 -3.95 -11.26
N ARG A 139 8.22 -4.44 -10.38
CA ARG A 139 7.09 -5.27 -10.81
C ARG A 139 6.16 -4.52 -11.76
N LEU A 140 5.82 -3.27 -11.42
CA LEU A 140 4.95 -2.45 -12.26
C LEU A 140 5.63 -2.06 -13.59
N THR A 141 6.96 -1.95 -13.62
CA THR A 141 7.75 -1.75 -14.84
C THR A 141 7.54 -2.92 -15.82
N GLY A 142 7.66 -4.16 -15.32
CA GLY A 142 7.41 -5.37 -16.10
C GLY A 142 5.97 -5.45 -16.61
N MET A 143 5.00 -5.19 -15.72
CA MET A 143 3.57 -5.18 -16.08
C MET A 143 3.24 -4.18 -17.19
N ALA A 144 3.87 -2.99 -17.15
CA ALA A 144 3.71 -1.96 -18.17
C ALA A 144 4.36 -2.36 -19.51
N ALA A 145 5.55 -2.97 -19.47
CA ALA A 145 6.26 -3.43 -20.66
C ALA A 145 5.50 -4.56 -21.39
N GLU A 146 4.98 -5.54 -20.65
CA GLU A 146 4.17 -6.65 -21.19
C GLU A 146 2.93 -6.17 -21.95
N ARG A 147 2.42 -4.98 -21.60
CA ARG A 147 1.22 -4.36 -22.20
C ARG A 147 1.56 -3.31 -23.26
N GLY A 148 2.84 -3.08 -23.56
CA GLY A 148 3.29 -2.08 -24.52
C GLY A 148 3.17 -0.62 -24.05
N PHE A 149 3.01 -0.39 -22.74
CA PHE A 149 2.97 0.96 -22.16
C PHE A 149 4.39 1.49 -21.93
N ASN A 150 5.14 1.71 -23.02
CA ASN A 150 6.57 1.98 -23.00
C ASN A 150 6.96 3.21 -22.15
N ASP A 151 6.23 4.32 -22.29
CA ASP A 151 6.51 5.56 -21.54
C ASP A 151 6.31 5.38 -20.02
N VAL A 152 5.24 4.65 -19.67
CA VAL A 152 4.90 4.32 -18.28
C VAL A 152 5.95 3.36 -17.70
N SER A 153 6.36 2.35 -18.47
CA SER A 153 7.40 1.39 -18.09
C SER A 153 8.72 2.10 -17.83
N LYS A 154 9.15 2.99 -18.73
CA LYS A 154 10.37 3.79 -18.56
C LYS A 154 10.32 4.63 -17.27
N THR A 155 9.21 5.33 -17.05
CA THR A 155 9.03 6.16 -15.83
C THR A 155 9.10 5.32 -14.55
N LEU A 156 8.48 4.14 -14.54
CA LEU A 156 8.54 3.22 -13.39
C LEU A 156 9.94 2.64 -13.17
N SER A 157 10.70 2.41 -14.24
CA SER A 157 12.09 1.99 -14.16
C SER A 157 12.97 3.06 -13.52
N ASP A 158 12.79 4.33 -13.90
CA ASP A 158 13.49 5.47 -13.29
C ASP A 158 13.15 5.62 -11.80
N ILE A 159 11.88 5.39 -11.42
CA ILE A 159 11.44 5.34 -10.02
C ILE A 159 12.12 4.17 -9.30
N ALA A 160 12.16 2.98 -9.89
CA ALA A 160 12.74 1.78 -9.29
C ALA A 160 14.21 2.00 -8.89
N ASN A 161 14.98 2.70 -9.71
CA ASN A 161 16.38 3.03 -9.43
C ASN A 161 16.57 3.96 -8.22
N ARG A 162 15.51 4.64 -7.78
CA ARG A 162 15.51 5.59 -6.65
C ARG A 162 14.71 5.07 -5.45
N TRP A 163 14.23 3.83 -5.52
CA TRP A 163 13.34 3.23 -4.54
C TRP A 163 14.04 2.07 -3.80
N PRO A 164 13.84 1.91 -2.48
CA PRO A 164 13.03 2.76 -1.58
C PRO A 164 13.71 4.11 -1.28
N PRO A 165 12.96 5.14 -0.85
CA PRO A 165 13.54 6.40 -0.43
C PRO A 165 14.50 6.19 0.75
N GLN A 166 15.66 6.86 0.73
CA GLN A 166 16.68 6.71 1.79
C GLN A 166 16.30 7.41 3.11
N THR A 167 15.25 8.24 3.14
CA THR A 167 14.77 8.93 4.35
C THR A 167 14.13 7.96 5.33
#